data_AF-A0A521RQY8-F1
#
_entry.id   AF-A0A521RQY8-F1
#
_cell.length_a   1.000
_cell.length_b   1.000
_cell.length_c   1.000
_cell.angle_alpha   90.00
_cell.angle_beta   90.00
_cell.angle_gamma   90.00
#
_symmetry.space_group_name_H-M   'P 1'
#
loop_
_entity.id
_entity.type
_entity.pdbx_description
1 polymer ?
#
loop_
_entity_poly.entity_id
_entity_poly.type
_entity_poly.pdbx_seq_one_letter_code
_entity_poly.pdbx_strand_id
1 'polypeptide(L)'
;MLGGLLWFKVTSPQPLLAASTGSISGRVVLVGDVPSPKKIKVTKDNEKCGSEILAEDLVVSPDRGTKNFVVSLLGVRGTGKAEKNWVFDQNGCVFRPHVLVVPAGGSVDILNNDGILHNFHTYSTKNSSVNKAQPGFKKK
;
A
#
# COMPACT_ATOMS: atom_id res chain seq x y z
N MET A 1 70.02 30.41 0.19
CA MET A 1 69.65 29.83 -1.12
C MET A 1 69.35 28.35 -0.90
N LEU A 2 68.21 27.89 -1.45
CA LEU A 2 67.89 26.51 -1.84
C LEU A 2 67.72 25.51 -0.67
N GLY A 3 66.58 24.88 -0.42
CA GLY A 3 65.32 24.76 -1.15
C GLY A 3 64.56 23.61 -0.47
N GLY A 4 63.41 23.91 0.12
CA GLY A 4 62.57 22.90 0.77
C GLY A 4 61.85 22.06 -0.27
N LEU A 5 62.04 20.74 -0.22
CA LEU A 5 61.26 19.80 -1.02
C LEU A 5 60.02 19.38 -0.22
N LEU A 6 58.88 19.98 -0.56
CA LEU A 6 57.57 19.48 -0.16
C LEU A 6 57.34 18.12 -0.82
N TRP A 7 57.19 17.07 -0.02
CA TRP A 7 56.59 15.82 -0.49
C TRP A 7 55.08 15.90 -0.26
N PHE A 8 54.34 16.05 -1.35
CA PHE A 8 52.88 15.94 -1.34
C PHE A 8 52.52 14.50 -0.96
N LYS A 9 51.80 14.31 0.16
CA LYS A 9 51.09 13.05 0.41
C LYS A 9 50.04 12.89 -0.69
N VAL A 10 50.26 11.95 -1.60
CA VAL A 10 49.19 11.42 -2.44
C VAL A 10 48.30 10.58 -1.52
N THR A 11 47.23 11.17 -0.98
CA THR A 11 46.11 10.39 -0.47
C THR A 11 45.39 9.81 -1.68
N SER A 12 45.51 8.50 -1.90
CA SER A 12 44.67 7.78 -2.86
C SER A 12 43.22 8.20 -2.66
N PRO A 13 42.45 8.51 -3.73
CA PRO A 13 41.01 8.63 -3.59
C PRO A 13 40.52 7.29 -3.07
N GLN A 14 40.06 7.26 -1.81
CA GLN A 14 39.31 6.12 -1.32
C GLN A 14 38.13 5.96 -2.27
N PRO A 15 37.84 4.75 -2.78
CA PRO A 15 36.60 4.53 -3.50
C PRO A 15 35.48 5.02 -2.60
N LEU A 16 34.67 5.94 -3.11
CA LEU A 16 33.46 6.42 -2.43
C LEU A 16 32.73 5.17 -1.95
N LEU A 17 32.66 5.03 -0.62
CA LEU A 17 32.07 3.88 0.06
C LEU A 17 30.78 3.52 -0.67
N ALA A 18 30.69 2.26 -1.12
CA ALA A 18 29.46 1.69 -1.66
C ALA A 18 28.31 2.16 -0.77
N ALA A 19 27.30 2.80 -1.35
CA ALA A 19 26.17 3.34 -0.61
C ALA A 19 25.70 2.28 0.39
N SER A 20 25.87 2.56 1.68
CA SER A 20 25.53 1.59 2.72
C SER A 20 24.03 1.38 2.66
N THR A 21 23.61 0.22 2.16
CA THR A 21 22.22 -0.20 2.23
C THR A 21 21.93 -0.60 3.68
N GLY A 22 20.77 -0.18 4.19
CA GLY A 22 20.31 -0.49 5.53
C GLY A 22 18.92 -1.10 5.48
N SER A 23 18.54 -1.85 6.50
CA SER A 23 17.19 -2.40 6.65
C SER A 23 16.42 -1.63 7.72
N ILE A 24 15.11 -1.49 7.50
CA ILE A 24 14.18 -0.98 8.50
C ILE A 24 13.24 -2.13 8.83
N SER A 25 13.09 -2.39 10.12
CA SER A 25 12.16 -3.39 10.64
C SER A 25 11.39 -2.79 11.82
N GLY A 26 10.17 -3.27 12.04
CA GLY A 26 9.31 -2.78 13.09
C GLY A 26 7.91 -3.35 12.98
N ARG A 27 7.09 -3.00 13.96
CA ARG A 27 5.69 -3.40 14.02
C ARG A 27 4.81 -2.18 14.28
N VAL A 28 3.70 -2.09 13.57
CA VAL A 28 2.64 -1.12 13.89
C VAL A 28 1.68 -1.76 14.86
N VAL A 29 1.52 -1.13 16.03
CA VAL A 29 0.63 -1.58 17.09
C VAL A 29 -0.36 -0.48 17.45
N LEU A 30 -1.59 -0.87 17.76
CA LEU A 30 -2.58 0.06 18.29
C LEU A 30 -2.25 0.39 19.75
N VAL A 31 -2.28 1.67 20.11
CA VAL A 31 -2.20 2.15 21.50
C VAL A 31 -3.60 2.57 21.97
N GLY A 32 -3.96 2.27 23.23
CA GLY A 32 -5.28 2.60 23.80
C GLY A 32 -6.27 1.45 23.77
N ASP A 33 -7.57 1.73 23.67
CA ASP A 33 -8.59 0.70 23.58
C ASP A 33 -8.74 0.20 22.14
N VAL A 34 -9.13 -1.07 21.98
CA VAL A 34 -9.48 -1.64 20.68
C VAL A 34 -10.95 -1.30 20.41
N PRO A 35 -11.27 -0.41 19.45
CA PRO A 35 -12.66 -0.10 19.15
C PRO A 35 -13.34 -1.33 18.54
N SER A 36 -14.62 -1.51 18.84
CA SER A 36 -15.42 -2.53 18.15
C SER A 36 -15.53 -2.19 16.66
N PRO A 37 -15.40 -3.16 15.74
CA PRO A 37 -15.57 -2.93 14.31
C PRO A 37 -16.96 -2.35 14.02
N LYS A 38 -17.01 -1.36 13.13
CA LYS A 38 -18.29 -0.77 12.70
C LYS A 38 -19.05 -1.78 11.86
N LYS A 39 -20.36 -1.84 12.06
CA LYS A 39 -21.27 -2.64 11.25
C LYS A 39 -21.79 -1.81 10.09
N ILE A 40 -21.62 -2.31 8.87
CA ILE A 40 -22.12 -1.69 7.64
C ILE A 40 -23.33 -2.48 7.20
N LYS A 41 -24.50 -1.84 7.20
CA LYS A 41 -25.73 -2.44 6.69
C LYS A 41 -25.66 -2.58 5.18
N VAL A 42 -25.85 -3.79 4.69
CA VAL A 42 -25.98 -4.08 3.26
C VAL A 42 -27.45 -3.86 2.88
N THR A 43 -27.67 -3.01 1.87
CA THR A 43 -29.02 -2.58 1.46
C THR A 43 -29.46 -3.14 0.10
N LYS A 44 -28.56 -3.84 -0.60
CA LYS A 44 -28.78 -4.41 -1.94
C LYS A 44 -28.12 -5.78 -2.01
N ASP A 45 -28.75 -6.69 -2.76
CA ASP A 45 -28.26 -8.03 -3.04
C ASP A 45 -27.88 -8.82 -1.77
N ASN A 46 -28.71 -8.69 -0.73
CA ASN A 46 -28.47 -9.29 0.58
C ASN A 46 -28.32 -10.82 0.54
N GLU A 47 -28.92 -11.50 -0.45
CA GLU A 47 -28.73 -12.94 -0.67
C GLU A 47 -27.27 -13.28 -1.02
N LYS A 48 -26.56 -12.38 -1.72
CA LYS A 48 -25.17 -12.55 -2.12
C LYS A 48 -24.19 -11.94 -1.12
N CYS A 49 -24.49 -10.75 -0.62
CA CYS A 49 -23.59 -9.94 0.20
C CYS A 49 -23.84 -10.05 1.71
N GLY A 50 -24.87 -10.78 2.13
CA GLY A 50 -25.34 -10.79 3.51
C GLY A 50 -26.11 -9.50 3.86
N SER A 51 -26.62 -9.43 5.09
CA SER A 51 -27.34 -8.24 5.59
C SER A 51 -26.43 -7.19 6.22
N GLU A 52 -25.22 -7.60 6.61
CA GLU A 52 -24.26 -6.77 7.33
C GLU A 52 -22.84 -7.26 7.04
N ILE A 53 -21.91 -6.32 6.88
CA ILE A 53 -20.47 -6.58 6.84
C ILE A 53 -19.77 -5.76 7.91
N LEU A 54 -18.68 -6.28 8.46
CA LEU A 54 -17.85 -5.50 9.38
C LEU A 54 -16.89 -4.61 8.59
N ALA A 55 -16.78 -3.35 8.99
CA ALA A 55 -15.78 -2.45 8.46
C ALA A 55 -14.38 -2.96 8.83
N GLU A 56 -13.48 -2.92 7.86
CA GLU A 56 -12.06 -3.27 8.03
C GLU A 56 -11.19 -2.01 7.96
N ASP A 57 -11.74 -0.85 8.38
CA ASP A 57 -11.02 0.41 8.52
C ASP A 57 -9.91 0.33 9.58
N LEU A 58 -10.09 -0.54 10.58
CA LEU A 58 -9.06 -0.94 11.53
C LEU A 58 -9.19 -2.42 11.86
N VAL A 59 -8.15 -3.20 11.52
CA VAL A 59 -8.05 -4.62 11.87
C VAL A 59 -6.88 -4.80 12.84
N VAL A 60 -7.19 -5.30 14.03
CA VAL A 60 -6.23 -5.47 15.13
C VAL A 60 -6.13 -6.94 15.52
N SER A 61 -4.93 -7.47 15.62
CA SER A 61 -4.66 -8.83 16.11
C SER A 61 -4.70 -8.89 17.65
N PRO A 62 -4.82 -10.09 18.25
CA PRO A 62 -4.86 -10.24 19.71
C PRO A 62 -3.65 -9.63 20.45
N ASP A 63 -2.49 -9.65 19.81
CA ASP A 63 -1.24 -9.06 20.29
C ASP A 63 -1.05 -7.59 19.83
N ARG A 64 -2.16 -6.91 19.51
CA ARG A 64 -2.27 -5.48 19.20
C ARG A 64 -1.65 -5.01 17.89
N GLY A 65 -1.14 -5.90 17.05
CA GLY A 65 -0.68 -5.54 15.72
C GLY A 65 -1.83 -5.08 14.81
N THR A 66 -1.55 -4.16 13.90
CA THR A 66 -2.55 -3.71 12.92
C THR A 66 -2.26 -4.29 11.53
N LYS A 67 -3.30 -4.37 10.69
CA LYS A 67 -3.19 -4.74 9.26
C LYS A 67 -3.47 -3.54 8.37
N ASN A 68 -3.08 -3.63 7.09
CA ASN A 68 -3.47 -2.69 6.03
C ASN A 68 -2.99 -1.23 6.27
N PHE A 69 -1.73 -1.04 6.64
CA PHE A 69 -1.13 0.28 6.81
C PHE A 69 -0.04 0.53 5.77
N VAL A 70 0.24 1.80 5.51
CA VAL A 70 1.33 2.24 4.62
C VAL A 70 2.39 2.95 5.46
N VAL A 71 3.64 2.54 5.34
CA VAL A 71 4.79 3.25 5.91
C VAL A 71 5.47 4.03 4.79
N SER A 72 5.60 5.34 4.97
CA SER A 72 6.33 6.21 4.05
C SER A 72 7.64 6.65 4.69
N LEU A 73 8.75 6.38 4.01
CA LEU A 73 10.08 6.79 4.42
C LEU A 73 10.51 8.03 3.63
N LEU A 74 10.86 9.10 4.34
CA LEU A 74 11.26 10.37 3.75
C LEU A 74 12.79 10.50 3.74
N GLY A 75 13.34 11.18 2.73
CA GLY A 75 14.78 11.44 2.64
C GLY A 75 15.64 10.23 2.28
N VAL A 76 15.04 9.08 1.99
CA VAL A 76 15.74 7.87 1.56
C VAL A 76 15.53 7.62 0.06
N ARG A 77 16.57 7.15 -0.63
CA ARG A 77 16.43 6.62 -1.99
C ARG A 77 16.25 5.11 -1.89
N GLY A 78 15.05 4.63 -2.22
CA GLY A 78 14.80 3.20 -2.33
C GLY A 78 15.43 2.63 -3.61
N THR A 79 16.01 1.44 -3.51
CA THR A 79 16.46 0.62 -4.65
C THR A 79 15.50 -0.54 -4.95
N GLY A 80 14.37 -0.59 -4.23
CA GLY A 80 13.38 -1.66 -4.36
C GLY A 80 12.73 -1.68 -5.74
N LYS A 81 12.57 -2.89 -6.29
CA LYS A 81 11.75 -3.08 -7.49
C LYS A 81 10.28 -2.95 -7.10
N ALA A 82 9.54 -2.10 -7.80
CA ALA A 82 8.09 -2.08 -7.65
C ALA A 82 7.51 -3.45 -8.04
N GLU A 83 6.47 -3.87 -7.33
CA GLU A 83 5.65 -5.01 -7.74
C GLU A 83 5.10 -4.78 -9.16
N LYS A 84 4.64 -5.85 -9.81
CA LYS A 84 3.99 -5.77 -11.12
C LYS A 84 2.62 -6.42 -11.02
N ASN A 85 1.69 -5.99 -11.87
CA ASN A 85 0.31 -6.48 -11.91
C ASN A 85 -0.47 -6.17 -10.62
N TRP A 86 -0.83 -4.90 -10.47
CA TRP A 86 -1.64 -4.44 -9.35
C TRP A 86 -3.10 -4.77 -9.60
N VAL A 87 -3.70 -5.53 -8.68
CA VAL A 87 -5.10 -5.96 -8.78
C VAL A 87 -5.84 -5.55 -7.52
N PHE A 88 -7.00 -4.90 -7.70
CA PHE A 88 -8.05 -4.82 -6.69
C PHE A 88 -9.22 -5.69 -7.15
N ASP A 89 -9.52 -6.73 -6.40
CA ASP A 89 -10.63 -7.64 -6.68
C ASP A 89 -11.78 -7.40 -5.70
N GLN A 90 -12.98 -7.19 -6.24
CA GLN A 90 -14.20 -7.21 -5.45
C GLN A 90 -14.73 -8.64 -5.38
N ASN A 91 -14.63 -9.24 -4.19
CA ASN A 91 -15.04 -10.61 -3.93
C ASN A 91 -15.59 -10.73 -2.50
N GLY A 92 -16.73 -11.38 -2.35
CA GLY A 92 -17.51 -11.38 -1.13
C GLY A 92 -18.07 -10.00 -0.80
N CYS A 93 -18.34 -9.18 -1.82
CA CYS A 93 -18.79 -7.79 -1.72
C CYS A 93 -17.79 -6.87 -0.97
N VAL A 94 -16.51 -7.26 -0.90
CA VAL A 94 -15.44 -6.47 -0.33
C VAL A 94 -14.24 -6.43 -1.28
N PHE A 95 -13.58 -5.28 -1.37
CA PHE A 95 -12.34 -5.16 -2.13
C PHE A 95 -11.16 -5.83 -1.41
N ARG A 96 -10.33 -6.53 -2.18
CA ARG A 96 -9.09 -7.18 -1.74
C ARG A 96 -7.97 -6.91 -2.75
N PRO A 97 -6.74 -6.58 -2.29
CA PRO A 97 -6.39 -6.25 -0.90
C PRO A 97 -7.11 -4.96 -0.45
N HIS A 98 -6.96 -4.54 0.82
CA HIS A 98 -7.47 -3.23 1.27
C HIS A 98 -6.49 -2.09 0.96
N VAL A 99 -5.21 -2.42 0.84
CA VAL A 99 -4.14 -1.49 0.53
C VAL A 99 -3.32 -2.07 -0.62
N LEU A 100 -3.07 -1.24 -1.62
CA LEU A 100 -2.25 -1.55 -2.78
C LEU A 100 -1.35 -0.36 -3.04
N VAL A 101 -0.03 -0.58 -3.11
CA VAL A 101 0.96 0.47 -3.34
C VAL A 101 1.43 0.38 -4.79
N VAL A 102 1.18 1.45 -5.55
CA VAL A 102 1.38 1.51 -7.00
C VAL A 102 2.28 2.71 -7.33
N PRO A 103 3.33 2.56 -8.15
CA PRO A 103 4.12 3.68 -8.62
C PRO A 103 3.28 4.61 -9.50
N ALA A 104 3.65 5.89 -9.54
CA ALA A 104 2.98 6.85 -10.42
C ALA A 104 3.04 6.38 -11.88
N GLY A 105 1.91 6.49 -12.58
CA GLY A 105 1.76 5.98 -13.95
C GLY A 105 1.53 4.47 -14.06
N GLY A 106 1.52 3.72 -12.95
CA GLY A 106 1.12 2.32 -12.94
C GLY A 106 -0.38 2.12 -13.22
N SER A 107 -0.72 0.99 -13.84
CA SER A 107 -2.10 0.60 -14.13
C SER A 107 -2.60 -0.44 -13.13
N VAL A 108 -3.83 -0.28 -12.63
CA VAL A 108 -4.46 -1.21 -11.70
C VAL A 108 -5.64 -1.91 -12.37
N ASP A 109 -5.66 -3.23 -12.32
CA ASP A 109 -6.83 -4.03 -12.68
C ASP A 109 -7.84 -3.97 -11.55
N ILE A 110 -9.06 -3.51 -11.83
CA ILE A 110 -10.17 -3.53 -10.87
C ILE A 110 -11.17 -4.58 -11.33
N LEU A 111 -11.31 -5.65 -10.56
CA LEU A 111 -12.09 -6.84 -10.90
C LEU A 111 -13.36 -6.92 -10.06
N ASN A 112 -14.35 -7.65 -10.58
CA ASN A 112 -15.56 -8.02 -9.88
C ASN A 112 -15.79 -9.52 -10.06
N ASN A 113 -15.49 -10.29 -9.02
CA ASN A 113 -15.66 -11.74 -8.97
C ASN A 113 -16.93 -12.16 -8.21
N ASP A 114 -17.77 -11.23 -7.78
CA ASP A 114 -19.02 -11.52 -7.07
C ASP A 114 -20.13 -12.01 -8.00
N GLY A 115 -20.07 -11.68 -9.30
CA GLY A 115 -21.05 -12.11 -10.28
C GLY A 115 -22.37 -11.33 -10.25
N ILE A 116 -22.42 -10.25 -9.48
CA ILE A 116 -23.53 -9.29 -9.42
C ILE A 116 -23.03 -7.90 -9.82
N LEU A 117 -23.96 -6.96 -10.06
CA LEU A 117 -23.60 -5.59 -10.41
C LEU A 117 -23.05 -4.84 -9.20
N HIS A 118 -21.84 -4.31 -9.33
CA HIS A 118 -21.27 -3.37 -8.38
C HIS A 118 -20.95 -2.04 -9.04
N ASN A 119 -20.42 -1.12 -8.26
CA ASN A 119 -19.65 0.01 -8.73
C ASN A 119 -18.42 0.19 -7.83
N PHE A 120 -17.39 0.84 -8.35
CA PHE A 120 -16.34 1.41 -7.52
C PHE A 120 -16.36 2.93 -7.65
N HIS A 121 -16.22 3.61 -6.51
CA HIS A 121 -16.11 5.05 -6.43
C HIS A 121 -14.84 5.41 -5.67
N THR A 122 -13.94 6.14 -6.33
CA THR A 122 -12.69 6.58 -5.71
C THR A 122 -12.84 7.97 -5.11
N TYR A 123 -12.38 8.12 -3.87
CA TYR A 123 -12.08 9.41 -3.26
C TYR A 123 -10.57 9.61 -3.37
N SER A 124 -10.16 10.69 -4.03
CA SER A 124 -8.77 10.89 -4.44
C SER A 124 -8.26 12.26 -4.00
N THR A 125 -7.02 12.30 -3.53
CA THR A 125 -6.36 13.56 -3.10
C THR A 125 -5.70 14.30 -4.27
N LYS A 126 -5.14 13.55 -5.25
CA LYS A 126 -4.39 14.13 -6.39
C LYS A 126 -4.95 13.74 -7.76
N ASN A 127 -5.48 12.52 -7.90
CA ASN A 127 -6.06 12.03 -9.14
C ASN A 127 -7.53 12.43 -9.24
N SER A 128 -8.10 12.44 -10.44
CA SER A 128 -9.54 12.59 -10.63
C SER A 128 -10.29 11.44 -9.96
N SER A 129 -11.42 11.75 -9.32
CA SER A 129 -12.36 10.75 -8.82
C SER A 129 -12.96 9.96 -9.98
N VAL A 130 -13.14 8.67 -9.80
CA VAL A 130 -13.76 7.76 -10.77
C VAL A 130 -14.94 7.08 -10.10
N ASN A 131 -16.11 7.11 -10.73
CA ASN A 131 -17.26 6.29 -10.34
C ASN A 131 -17.69 5.47 -11.56
N LYS A 132 -17.51 4.14 -11.51
CA LYS A 132 -17.80 3.25 -12.63
C LYS A 132 -18.51 2.00 -12.17
N ALA A 133 -19.52 1.61 -12.95
CA ALA A 133 -20.20 0.33 -12.79
C ALA A 133 -19.25 -0.84 -13.12
N GLN A 134 -19.36 -1.93 -12.37
CA GLN A 134 -18.68 -3.19 -12.59
C GLN A 134 -19.72 -4.28 -12.85
N PRO A 135 -20.02 -4.59 -14.12
CA PRO A 135 -21.02 -5.61 -14.44
C PRO A 135 -20.55 -7.01 -14.02
N GLY A 136 -21.44 -7.79 -13.41
CA GLY A 136 -21.12 -9.13 -12.90
C GLY A 136 -20.79 -10.19 -13.96
N PHE A 137 -20.97 -9.87 -15.25
CA PHE A 137 -20.62 -10.74 -16.37
C PHE A 137 -19.19 -10.53 -16.91
N LYS A 138 -18.52 -9.44 -16.54
CA LYS A 138 -17.09 -9.23 -16.88
C LYS A 138 -16.22 -9.80 -15.76
N LYS A 139 -16.05 -11.11 -15.81
CA LYS A 139 -15.06 -11.85 -15.00
C LYS A 139 -13.68 -11.73 -15.65
N LYS A 140 -12.62 -11.96 -14.88
CA LYS A 140 -11.25 -12.06 -15.43
C LYS A 140 -11.14 -13.29 -16.34
#